data_AF-A0A9P9XR69-F1
#
_entry.id   AF-A0A9P9XR69-F1
#
_cell.length_a   1.000
_cell.length_b   1.000
_cell.length_c   1.000
_cell.angle_alpha   90.00
_cell.angle_beta   90.00
_cell.angle_gamma   90.00
#
_symmetry.space_group_name_H-M   'P 1'
#
loop_
_entity.id
_entity.type
_entity.pdbx_description
1 polymer ?
#
loop_
_entity_poly.entity_id
_entity_poly.type
_entity_poly.pdbx_seq_one_letter_code
_entity_poly.pdbx_strand_id
1 'polypeptide(L)'
;MPNSSKTISIPMRDALFACFKAATTLVRPGLRQHVILVGAGLKDFTVEADGKIAFDAPQGFRVRMDVLEIGNGCIERIHATESFLGGSVASTSDLLRLRAKTVVERGGDGEVDDFRWLLLLAARNGHVLPLLDNDEVENLVGAAAILMSFDVLILVALLGVNNSAAAGQLLERGSVTEFIMLPTHTLTSFLIWAGIASPAKPVTCPSSSELRVTIPPSHQSPSNTDYESLAEVHDALIHCPNITSLNLRIGEIGCVGEPDRWSLPLDPAGTSRYLPVLDTLSLEKYHFYDTDGDYLHPLRGWTYLSAWIWSGDAFGWLKWRLLPDDQKSVSNTELWLDAMDFSKIRNLSILDYDGPPETLVESELPLSLPSLRTLRLERNTTVDFGLSLPPHSLHSLSWLDAGQDQSIIPILERHGRSLTHLEWRTPESLESKRPALPSEVMRDLRNLAPNLQSLTIDLNRNGTWPWEDLRALSLGLPAGLTNLTLYLEIASECRRQQGPYDPVRCEDACGPVEQLASPLLTATSALQVARFIRHYAKSPLASINFFAGDWTRPWDGPINVPTWLDGRRSWVACGTNGGEDEGLRCSGMDTALGEHEIELFRALCVRMSADLSDDITAGHPQDFVEQRKSK
;
A
#
# COMPACT_ATOMS: atom_id res chain seq x y z
N MET A 1 14.45 47.47 -5.19
CA MET A 1 13.56 47.00 -4.09
C MET A 1 14.26 47.28 -2.77
N PRO A 2 13.55 47.49 -1.64
CA PRO A 2 14.22 47.58 -0.35
C PRO A 2 15.04 46.30 -0.10
N ASN A 3 16.23 46.45 0.49
CA ASN A 3 17.10 45.31 0.82
C ASN A 3 16.29 44.21 1.55
N SER A 4 16.48 42.95 1.13
CA SER A 4 15.80 41.73 1.61
C SER A 4 15.79 41.54 3.14
N SER A 5 16.62 42.31 3.87
CA SER A 5 16.79 42.23 5.32
C SER A 5 15.89 43.16 6.16
N LYS A 6 15.05 44.02 5.57
CA LYS A 6 14.14 44.90 6.34
C LYS A 6 12.68 44.47 6.21
N THR A 7 12.13 43.91 7.28
CA THR A 7 10.71 43.60 7.41
C THR A 7 9.86 44.85 7.16
N ILE A 8 8.93 44.77 6.20
CA ILE A 8 7.97 45.84 5.94
C ILE A 8 7.08 45.99 7.18
N SER A 9 7.07 47.16 7.80
CA SER A 9 6.21 47.43 8.95
C SER A 9 4.73 47.31 8.57
N ILE A 10 3.87 46.92 9.52
CA ILE A 10 2.42 46.83 9.30
C ILE A 10 1.85 48.10 8.64
N PRO A 11 2.17 49.33 9.11
CA PRO A 11 1.68 50.56 8.47
C PRO A 11 2.12 50.73 7.01
N MET A 12 3.33 50.29 6.68
CA MET A 12 3.87 50.40 5.32
C MET A 12 3.23 49.36 4.38
N ARG A 13 2.95 48.14 4.88
CA ARG A 13 2.18 47.13 4.15
C ARG A 13 0.76 47.62 3.86
N ASP A 14 0.11 48.19 4.86
CA ASP A 14 -1.27 48.70 4.72
C ASP A 14 -1.31 49.88 3.74
N ALA A 15 -0.27 50.72 3.71
CA ALA A 15 -0.10 51.78 2.71
C ALA A 15 0.03 51.22 1.27
N LEU A 16 0.79 50.14 1.07
CA LEU A 16 0.92 49.47 -0.22
C LEU A 16 -0.42 48.85 -0.67
N PHE A 17 -1.16 48.22 0.24
CA PHE A 17 -2.49 47.67 -0.07
C PHE A 17 -3.52 48.76 -0.39
N ALA A 18 -3.48 49.89 0.34
CA ALA A 18 -4.32 51.05 0.05
C ALA A 18 -4.01 51.62 -1.33
N CYS A 19 -2.72 51.77 -1.66
CA CYS A 19 -2.24 52.22 -2.97
C CYS A 19 -2.71 51.30 -4.09
N PHE A 20 -2.52 49.99 -3.93
CA PHE A 20 -2.93 48.99 -4.92
C PHE A 20 -4.45 49.02 -5.13
N LYS A 21 -5.23 49.01 -4.05
CA LYS A 21 -6.70 49.08 -4.13
C LYS A 21 -7.15 50.35 -4.84
N ALA A 22 -6.58 51.51 -4.49
CA ALA A 22 -6.86 52.77 -5.17
C ALA A 22 -6.53 52.68 -6.67
N ALA A 23 -5.37 52.13 -7.04
CA ALA A 23 -4.98 51.95 -8.44
C ALA A 23 -5.96 51.05 -9.22
N THR A 24 -6.47 49.96 -8.62
CA THR A 24 -7.45 49.08 -9.30
C THR A 24 -8.80 49.76 -9.58
N THR A 25 -9.15 50.80 -8.81
CA THR A 25 -10.38 51.59 -9.07
C THR A 25 -10.23 52.55 -10.24
N LEU A 26 -9.00 52.83 -10.69
CA LEU A 26 -8.71 53.66 -11.86
C LEU A 26 -9.03 52.96 -13.18
N VAL A 27 -9.23 51.63 -13.14
CA VAL A 27 -9.48 50.80 -14.32
C VAL A 27 -10.89 50.21 -14.26
N ARG A 28 -11.64 50.31 -15.37
CA ARG A 28 -12.99 49.72 -15.48
C ARG A 28 -12.92 48.21 -15.23
N PRO A 29 -13.90 47.59 -14.55
CA PRO A 29 -13.86 46.16 -14.19
C PRO A 29 -13.47 45.20 -15.31
N GLY A 30 -13.97 45.41 -16.54
CA GLY A 30 -13.65 44.58 -17.70
C GLY A 30 -12.27 44.80 -18.34
N LEU A 31 -11.52 45.83 -17.90
CA LEU A 31 -10.17 46.15 -18.37
C LEU A 31 -9.10 45.94 -17.28
N ARG A 32 -9.47 45.45 -16.09
CA ARG A 32 -8.53 45.27 -14.97
C ARG A 32 -7.43 44.23 -15.22
N GLN A 33 -7.54 43.43 -16.28
CA GLN A 33 -6.51 42.50 -16.74
C GLN A 33 -5.46 43.15 -17.66
N HIS A 34 -5.70 44.37 -18.16
CA HIS A 34 -4.82 45.11 -19.07
C HIS A 34 -4.74 46.57 -18.60
N VAL A 35 -3.76 46.90 -17.74
CA VAL A 35 -3.71 48.22 -17.10
C VAL A 35 -3.31 49.29 -18.11
N ILE A 36 -4.28 50.13 -18.52
CA ILE A 36 -4.05 51.47 -19.07
C ILE A 36 -4.59 52.47 -18.06
N LEU A 37 -3.71 53.27 -17.47
CA LEU A 37 -4.09 54.43 -16.64
C LEU A 37 -4.53 55.56 -17.57
N VAL A 38 -5.83 55.73 -17.78
CA VAL A 38 -6.37 56.91 -18.46
C VAL A 38 -6.38 58.07 -17.48
N GLY A 39 -5.50 59.03 -17.69
CA GLY A 39 -5.35 60.21 -16.85
C GLY A 39 -6.61 61.07 -16.81
N ALA A 40 -7.09 61.36 -15.59
CA ALA A 40 -7.65 62.65 -15.19
C ALA A 40 -7.95 62.64 -13.67
N GLY A 41 -7.17 63.42 -12.92
CA GLY A 41 -7.55 64.03 -11.63
C GLY A 41 -8.23 63.16 -10.57
N LEU A 42 -7.45 62.41 -9.79
CA LEU A 42 -7.90 61.89 -8.49
C LEU A 42 -7.05 62.47 -7.36
N LYS A 43 -7.70 62.72 -6.22
CA LYS A 43 -7.17 63.51 -5.09
C LYS A 43 -5.88 62.97 -4.47
N ASP A 44 -5.59 61.69 -4.65
CA ASP A 44 -4.53 61.00 -3.90
C ASP A 44 -3.35 60.53 -4.77
N PHE A 45 -3.42 60.73 -6.10
CA PHE A 45 -2.32 60.39 -7.02
C PHE A 45 -1.71 61.66 -7.64
N THR A 46 -0.38 61.76 -7.58
CA THR A 46 0.39 62.85 -8.19
C THR A 46 1.44 62.28 -9.13
N VAL A 47 1.53 62.79 -10.36
CA VAL A 47 2.64 62.47 -11.26
C VAL A 47 3.84 63.32 -10.83
N GLU A 48 4.93 62.68 -10.44
CA GLU A 48 6.18 63.33 -10.06
C GLU A 48 6.98 63.78 -11.30
N ALA A 49 7.97 64.66 -11.11
CA ALA A 49 8.75 65.25 -12.21
C ALA A 49 9.57 64.22 -13.01
N ASP A 50 9.81 63.04 -12.45
CA ASP A 50 10.49 61.90 -13.08
C ASP A 50 9.52 60.99 -13.88
N GLY A 51 8.24 61.37 -13.98
CA GLY A 51 7.21 60.61 -14.68
C GLY A 51 6.60 59.48 -13.85
N LYS A 52 7.05 59.27 -12.61
CA LYS A 52 6.48 58.26 -11.70
C LYS A 52 5.17 58.74 -11.11
N ILE A 53 4.34 57.79 -10.70
CA ILE A 53 3.07 58.08 -10.04
C ILE A 53 3.26 57.90 -8.54
N ALA A 54 3.06 58.95 -7.76
CA ALA A 54 3.05 58.88 -6.30
C ALA A 54 1.62 58.84 -5.77
N PHE A 55 1.42 58.07 -4.70
CA PHE A 55 0.18 57.94 -3.95
C PHE A 55 0.43 58.32 -2.50
N ASP A 56 -0.35 59.28 -1.99
CA ASP A 56 -0.29 59.69 -0.58
C ASP A 56 -1.23 58.80 0.24
N ALA A 57 -0.66 57.77 0.87
CA ALA A 57 -1.44 56.79 1.60
C ALA A 57 -1.97 57.35 2.93
N PRO A 58 -3.20 56.95 3.36
CA PRO A 58 -3.80 57.41 4.62
C PRO A 58 -2.94 57.14 5.86
N GLN A 59 -2.03 56.17 5.79
CA GLN A 59 -1.09 55.79 6.84
C GLN A 59 0.08 56.77 6.99
N GLY A 60 0.12 57.87 6.22
CA GLY A 60 1.17 58.87 6.26
C GLY A 60 2.42 58.52 5.45
N PHE A 61 2.33 57.53 4.54
CA PHE A 61 3.40 57.14 3.64
C PHE A 61 3.11 57.59 2.22
N ARG A 62 4.11 58.13 1.53
CA ARG A 62 4.05 58.33 0.08
C ARG A 62 4.59 57.09 -0.63
N VAL A 63 3.73 56.42 -1.39
CA VAL A 63 4.07 55.24 -2.20
C VAL A 63 4.34 55.69 -3.63
N ARG A 64 5.51 55.35 -4.19
CA ARG A 64 5.83 55.61 -5.59
C ARG A 64 5.60 54.36 -6.43
N MET A 65 4.95 54.53 -7.56
CA MET A 65 4.59 53.49 -8.51
C MET A 65 5.29 53.75 -9.83
N ASP A 66 5.93 52.70 -10.34
CA ASP A 66 6.43 52.64 -11.70
C ASP A 66 5.40 51.89 -12.56
N VAL A 67 5.03 52.48 -13.69
CA VAL A 67 4.11 51.86 -14.65
C VAL A 67 4.95 51.28 -15.78
N LEU A 68 4.81 49.99 -16.01
CA LEU A 68 5.52 49.27 -17.06
C LEU A 68 4.52 48.78 -18.10
N GLU A 69 4.85 48.99 -19.37
CA GLU A 69 4.10 48.43 -20.50
C GLU A 69 4.57 47.00 -20.76
N ILE A 70 3.63 46.06 -20.82
CA ILE A 70 3.93 44.66 -21.16
C ILE A 70 4.08 44.55 -22.68
N GLY A 71 5.14 43.89 -23.13
CA GLY A 71 5.42 43.67 -24.56
C GLY A 71 6.30 44.75 -25.20
N ASN A 72 6.71 45.77 -24.44
CA ASN A 72 7.60 46.83 -24.91
C ASN A 72 8.55 47.28 -23.78
N GLY A 73 9.52 46.42 -23.43
CA GLY A 73 10.51 46.73 -22.39
C GLY A 73 10.95 45.52 -21.57
N CYS A 74 11.16 45.72 -20.26
CA CYS A 74 11.72 44.71 -19.36
C CYS A 74 10.80 43.49 -19.09
N ILE A 75 9.49 43.61 -19.35
CA ILE A 75 8.49 42.55 -19.16
C ILE A 75 7.78 42.31 -20.49
N GLU A 76 8.05 41.17 -21.13
CA GLU A 76 7.48 40.84 -22.43
C GLU A 76 6.07 40.24 -22.33
N ARG A 77 5.82 39.43 -21.30
CA ARG A 77 4.53 38.78 -21.04
C ARG A 77 4.38 38.38 -19.57
N ILE A 78 3.14 38.08 -19.16
CA ILE A 78 2.78 37.43 -17.90
C ILE A 78 1.87 36.25 -18.28
N HIS A 79 2.23 35.03 -17.86
CA HIS A 79 1.49 33.82 -18.25
C HIS A 79 0.24 33.60 -17.40
N ALA A 80 0.32 33.89 -16.11
CA ALA A 80 -0.76 33.69 -15.15
C ALA A 80 -0.82 34.85 -14.16
N THR A 81 -2.05 35.20 -13.77
CA THR A 81 -2.30 36.20 -12.74
C THR A 81 -3.23 35.65 -11.68
N GLU A 82 -3.05 36.10 -10.44
CA GLU A 82 -3.88 35.77 -9.30
C GLU A 82 -4.76 36.97 -8.94
N SER A 83 -6.01 36.72 -8.56
CA SER A 83 -6.90 37.81 -8.12
C SER A 83 -6.46 38.34 -6.77
N PHE A 84 -6.29 39.66 -6.67
CA PHE A 84 -5.87 40.31 -5.44
C PHE A 84 -6.59 41.65 -5.28
N LEU A 85 -7.27 41.86 -4.16
CA LEU A 85 -7.92 43.13 -3.77
C LEU A 85 -8.70 43.86 -4.89
N GLY A 86 -9.39 43.12 -5.76
CA GLY A 86 -10.21 43.69 -6.84
C GLY A 86 -9.48 43.96 -8.16
N GLY A 87 -8.18 43.65 -8.24
CA GLY A 87 -7.36 43.57 -9.45
C GLY A 87 -6.65 42.22 -9.56
N SER A 88 -5.51 42.20 -10.24
CA SER A 88 -4.69 41.01 -10.44
C SER A 88 -3.21 41.28 -10.19
N VAL A 89 -2.49 40.28 -9.69
CA VAL A 89 -1.03 40.28 -9.53
C VAL A 89 -0.42 39.14 -10.35
N ALA A 90 0.84 39.28 -10.77
CA ALA A 90 1.55 38.18 -11.43
C ALA A 90 1.62 36.96 -10.50
N SER A 91 1.47 35.76 -11.08
CA SER A 91 1.65 34.51 -10.37
C SER A 91 3.06 34.38 -9.77
N THR A 92 3.21 33.53 -8.74
CA THR A 92 4.53 33.25 -8.15
C THR A 92 5.54 32.73 -9.19
N SER A 93 5.10 31.92 -10.15
CA SER A 93 5.93 31.40 -11.24
C SER A 93 6.37 32.50 -12.22
N ASP A 94 5.49 33.45 -12.56
CA ASP A 94 5.87 34.62 -13.37
C ASP A 94 6.85 35.52 -12.61
N LEU A 95 6.63 35.76 -11.31
CA LEU A 95 7.55 36.54 -10.50
C LEU A 95 8.95 35.89 -10.43
N LEU A 96 9.00 34.56 -10.27
CA LEU A 96 10.25 33.79 -10.28
C LEU A 96 11.00 33.98 -11.61
N ARG A 97 10.31 33.81 -12.74
CA ARG A 97 10.88 33.96 -14.09
C ARG A 97 11.39 35.39 -14.33
N LEU A 98 10.60 36.40 -13.99
CA LEU A 98 11.00 37.80 -14.13
C LEU A 98 12.19 38.14 -13.23
N ARG A 99 12.26 37.54 -12.03
CA ARG A 99 13.39 37.72 -11.12
C ARG A 99 14.66 37.08 -11.68
N ALA A 100 14.58 35.92 -12.33
CA ALA A 100 15.72 35.28 -12.98
C ALA A 100 16.43 36.20 -13.98
N LYS A 101 15.65 36.92 -14.82
CA LYS A 101 16.20 37.92 -15.76
C LYS A 101 16.97 39.02 -15.02
N THR A 102 16.41 39.59 -13.96
CA THR A 102 17.10 40.63 -13.19
C THR A 102 18.36 40.12 -12.50
N VAL A 103 18.34 38.88 -12.00
CA VAL A 103 19.52 38.22 -11.41
C VAL A 103 20.64 38.07 -12.45
N VAL A 104 20.32 37.66 -13.68
CA VAL A 104 21.31 37.51 -14.75
C VAL A 104 21.85 38.88 -15.22
N GLU A 105 20.98 39.87 -15.35
CA GLU A 105 21.35 41.20 -15.86
C GLU A 105 22.14 42.04 -14.84
N ARG A 106 21.84 41.91 -13.54
CA ARG A 106 22.34 42.84 -12.51
C ARG A 106 23.05 42.13 -11.36
N GLY A 107 22.62 40.92 -10.99
CA GLY A 107 23.31 40.05 -10.03
C GLY A 107 23.47 40.61 -8.62
N GLY A 108 22.60 41.50 -8.16
CA GLY A 108 22.71 42.07 -6.81
C GLY A 108 22.29 41.08 -5.72
N ASP A 109 22.95 41.07 -4.55
CA ASP A 109 22.67 40.14 -3.44
C ASP A 109 21.16 40.07 -3.07
N GLY A 110 20.48 41.21 -3.04
CA GLY A 110 19.04 41.25 -2.75
C GLY A 110 18.17 40.62 -3.84
N GLU A 111 18.61 40.66 -5.11
CA GLU A 111 17.89 39.98 -6.21
C GLU A 111 18.11 38.47 -6.15
N VAL A 112 19.29 38.02 -5.71
CA VAL A 112 19.60 36.60 -5.48
C VAL A 112 18.76 36.05 -4.32
N ASP A 113 18.67 36.78 -3.22
CA ASP A 113 17.84 36.41 -2.08
C ASP A 113 16.35 36.33 -2.47
N ASP A 114 15.85 37.34 -3.18
CA ASP A 114 14.47 37.37 -3.67
C ASP A 114 14.20 36.21 -4.64
N PHE A 115 15.17 35.87 -5.50
CA PHE A 115 15.06 34.74 -6.42
C PHE A 115 14.99 33.41 -5.66
N ARG A 116 15.87 33.17 -4.68
CA ARG A 116 15.84 31.97 -3.84
C ARG A 116 14.54 31.88 -3.03
N TRP A 117 14.07 33.00 -2.49
CA TRP A 117 12.80 33.04 -1.76
C TRP A 117 11.61 32.71 -2.67
N LEU A 118 11.54 33.31 -3.87
CA LEU A 118 10.50 32.99 -4.86
C LEU A 118 10.58 31.55 -5.34
N LEU A 119 11.79 31.00 -5.47
CA LEU A 119 12.04 29.62 -5.88
C LEU A 119 11.48 28.65 -4.83
N LEU A 120 11.77 28.89 -3.55
CA LEU A 120 11.22 28.11 -2.44
C LEU A 120 9.71 28.29 -2.29
N LEU A 121 9.19 29.51 -2.49
CA LEU A 121 7.76 29.78 -2.43
C LEU A 121 7.00 29.08 -3.56
N ALA A 122 7.54 29.12 -4.79
CA ALA A 122 6.98 28.42 -5.94
C ALA A 122 6.92 26.92 -5.69
N ALA A 123 8.00 26.35 -5.14
CA ALA A 123 8.09 24.95 -4.76
C ALA A 123 7.08 24.55 -3.67
N ARG A 124 6.94 25.35 -2.61
CA ARG A 124 5.97 25.08 -1.53
C ARG A 124 4.53 25.05 -2.02
N ASN A 125 4.21 25.88 -3.01
CA ASN A 125 2.83 26.09 -3.47
C ASN A 125 2.39 25.18 -4.63
N GLY A 126 3.18 24.19 -5.04
CA GLY A 126 2.72 23.31 -6.12
C GLY A 126 2.99 23.84 -7.54
N HIS A 127 3.69 24.95 -7.71
CA HIS A 127 3.73 25.61 -9.02
C HIS A 127 4.69 24.92 -9.97
N VAL A 128 4.30 24.79 -11.25
CA VAL A 128 5.19 24.43 -12.35
C VAL A 128 5.34 25.65 -13.25
N LEU A 129 6.52 25.85 -13.82
CA LEU A 129 6.76 26.92 -14.77
C LEU A 129 5.96 26.67 -16.07
N PRO A 130 5.38 27.72 -16.67
CA PRO A 130 4.74 27.62 -17.98
C PRO A 130 5.79 27.23 -19.04
N LEU A 131 5.34 26.87 -20.25
CA LEU A 131 6.26 26.71 -21.38
C LEU A 131 6.99 28.03 -21.64
N LEU A 132 8.32 27.98 -21.57
CA LEU A 132 9.20 29.14 -21.70
C LEU A 132 9.74 29.24 -23.12
N ASP A 133 10.06 30.46 -23.55
CA ASP A 133 10.88 30.68 -24.73
C ASP A 133 12.38 30.60 -24.41
N ASN A 134 13.22 30.68 -25.45
CA ASN A 134 14.66 30.50 -25.32
C ASN A 134 15.28 31.56 -24.39
N ASP A 135 14.84 32.81 -24.46
CA ASP A 135 15.40 33.90 -23.65
C ASP A 135 15.02 33.70 -22.17
N GLU A 136 13.78 33.29 -21.89
CA GLU A 136 13.33 32.93 -20.55
C GLU A 136 14.09 31.72 -19.98
N VAL A 137 14.34 30.70 -20.80
CA VAL A 137 15.16 29.54 -20.44
C VAL A 137 16.60 29.97 -20.13
N GLU A 138 17.23 30.77 -21.00
CA GLU A 138 18.60 31.24 -20.80
C GLU A 138 18.72 32.07 -19.51
N ASN A 139 17.73 32.90 -19.20
CA ASN A 139 17.68 33.65 -17.95
C ASN A 139 17.59 32.76 -16.71
N LEU A 140 16.76 31.71 -16.73
CA LEU A 140 16.67 30.77 -15.61
C LEU A 140 17.92 29.91 -15.47
N VAL A 141 18.47 29.44 -16.58
CA VAL A 141 19.72 28.66 -16.61
C VAL A 141 20.92 29.51 -16.20
N GLY A 142 20.93 30.80 -16.55
CA GLY A 142 21.90 31.78 -16.09
C GLY A 142 21.79 32.04 -14.59
N ALA A 143 20.57 32.27 -14.09
CA ALA A 143 20.32 32.47 -12.67
C ALA A 143 20.62 31.23 -11.84
N ALA A 144 20.54 30.02 -12.42
CA ALA A 144 20.94 28.79 -11.74
C ALA A 144 22.43 28.71 -11.41
N ALA A 145 23.30 29.45 -12.12
CA ALA A 145 24.74 29.42 -11.88
C ALA A 145 25.16 29.95 -10.50
N ILE A 146 24.28 30.72 -9.84
CA ILE A 146 24.51 31.30 -8.51
C ILE A 146 23.74 30.55 -7.39
N LEU A 147 23.01 29.50 -7.75
CA LEU A 147 22.24 28.67 -6.83
C LEU A 147 23.12 27.57 -6.24
N MET A 148 22.80 27.14 -5.01
CA MET A 148 23.42 25.93 -4.44
C MET A 148 22.80 24.68 -5.09
N SER A 149 23.45 23.52 -4.97
CA SER A 149 22.99 22.28 -5.62
C SER A 149 21.54 21.91 -5.27
N PHE A 150 21.09 22.18 -4.04
CA PHE A 150 19.70 21.96 -3.64
C PHE A 150 18.72 22.93 -4.32
N ASP A 151 19.08 24.20 -4.43
CA ASP A 151 18.28 25.21 -5.13
C ASP A 151 18.18 24.90 -6.63
N VAL A 152 19.25 24.37 -7.24
CA VAL A 152 19.23 23.90 -8.63
C VAL A 152 18.25 22.74 -8.81
N LEU A 153 18.21 21.77 -7.88
CA LEU A 153 17.23 20.68 -7.91
C LEU A 153 15.80 21.20 -7.79
N ILE A 154 15.56 22.21 -6.96
CA ILE A 154 14.24 22.87 -6.88
C ILE A 154 13.86 23.46 -8.22
N LEU A 155 14.78 24.19 -8.86
CA LEU A 155 14.52 24.81 -10.16
C LEU A 155 14.25 23.76 -11.25
N VAL A 156 14.97 22.65 -11.25
CA VAL A 156 14.73 21.51 -12.15
C VAL A 156 13.33 20.94 -11.96
N ALA A 157 12.89 20.73 -10.71
CA ALA A 157 11.54 20.24 -10.42
C ALA A 157 10.46 21.23 -10.89
N LEU A 158 10.67 22.54 -10.72
CA LEU A 158 9.75 23.59 -11.17
C LEU A 158 9.68 23.73 -12.68
N LEU A 159 10.76 23.48 -13.42
CA LEU A 159 10.76 23.51 -14.89
C LEU A 159 9.82 22.43 -15.45
N GLY A 160 9.78 21.26 -14.79
CA GLY A 160 8.86 20.16 -15.08
C GLY A 160 8.87 19.72 -16.55
N VAL A 161 7.84 18.97 -16.96
CA VAL A 161 7.68 18.46 -18.33
C VAL A 161 7.61 19.59 -19.36
N ASN A 162 7.08 20.75 -18.97
CA ASN A 162 6.92 21.91 -19.87
C ASN A 162 8.25 22.43 -20.42
N ASN A 163 9.36 22.28 -19.68
CA ASN A 163 10.66 22.86 -20.05
C ASN A 163 11.77 21.80 -19.98
N SER A 164 11.51 20.62 -20.55
CA SER A 164 12.31 19.44 -20.30
C SER A 164 13.77 19.55 -20.75
N ALA A 165 14.03 20.22 -21.88
CA ALA A 165 15.36 20.50 -22.38
C ALA A 165 16.19 21.39 -21.44
N ALA A 166 15.55 22.41 -20.85
CA ALA A 166 16.19 23.31 -19.88
C ALA A 166 16.53 22.59 -18.58
N ALA A 167 15.62 21.75 -18.08
CA ALA A 167 15.84 20.92 -16.91
C ALA A 167 17.02 19.95 -17.13
N GLY A 168 17.11 19.31 -18.30
CA GLY A 168 18.24 18.48 -18.69
C GLY A 168 19.57 19.24 -18.69
N GLN A 169 19.58 20.44 -19.28
CA GLN A 169 20.77 21.30 -19.33
C GLN A 169 21.31 21.67 -17.93
N LEU A 170 20.42 21.88 -16.96
CA LEU A 170 20.81 22.15 -15.57
C LEU A 170 21.42 20.93 -14.87
N LEU A 171 20.91 19.73 -15.15
CA LEU A 171 21.44 18.49 -14.61
C LEU A 171 22.82 18.14 -15.18
N GLU A 172 23.09 18.50 -16.43
CA GLU A 172 24.39 18.28 -17.10
C GLU A 172 25.49 19.24 -16.60
N ARG A 173 25.13 20.41 -16.07
CA ARG A 173 26.06 21.43 -15.57
C ARG A 173 26.64 21.10 -14.17
N GLY A 174 27.33 19.96 -14.02
CA GLY A 174 28.44 19.71 -13.09
C GLY A 174 28.29 19.87 -11.55
N SER A 175 27.36 20.68 -11.02
CA SER A 175 27.23 20.98 -9.58
C SER A 175 26.24 20.09 -8.84
N VAL A 176 25.34 19.43 -9.57
CA VAL A 176 24.39 18.44 -9.03
C VAL A 176 25.03 17.05 -9.00
N THR A 177 25.96 16.78 -9.93
CA THR A 177 26.70 15.51 -10.07
C THR A 177 27.71 15.24 -8.95
N GLU A 178 28.17 16.24 -8.20
CA GLU A 178 29.02 15.99 -7.01
C GLU A 178 28.24 15.38 -5.83
N PHE A 179 26.92 15.56 -5.78
CA PHE A 179 26.05 14.87 -4.83
C PHE A 179 25.59 13.49 -5.34
N ILE A 180 25.66 13.24 -6.66
CA ILE A 180 25.14 12.02 -7.32
C ILE A 180 26.06 11.64 -8.50
N MET A 181 26.92 10.63 -8.32
CA MET A 181 27.98 10.22 -9.26
C MET A 181 27.47 9.69 -10.65
N LEU A 182 28.11 10.17 -11.75
CA LEU A 182 28.38 9.55 -13.10
C LEU A 182 27.22 9.37 -14.14
N PRO A 183 27.48 9.07 -15.46
CA PRO A 183 28.15 9.82 -16.57
C PRO A 183 27.25 10.08 -17.83
N THR A 184 27.77 10.81 -18.83
CA THR A 184 27.06 11.74 -19.76
C THR A 184 26.63 11.28 -21.18
N HIS A 185 26.64 9.99 -21.56
CA HIS A 185 26.70 9.63 -22.99
C HIS A 185 25.49 8.99 -23.72
N THR A 186 24.25 9.03 -23.21
CA THR A 186 23.08 8.42 -23.91
C THR A 186 21.81 9.27 -23.95
N LEU A 187 21.94 10.60 -24.07
CA LEU A 187 20.80 11.54 -23.94
C LEU A 187 20.01 11.80 -25.25
N THR A 188 20.62 11.62 -26.42
CA THR A 188 20.01 12.06 -27.70
C THR A 188 19.04 11.06 -28.33
N SER A 189 19.05 9.78 -27.93
CA SER A 189 18.17 8.75 -28.52
C SER A 189 16.89 8.48 -27.74
N PHE A 190 16.77 8.95 -26.48
CA PHE A 190 15.60 8.70 -25.63
C PHE A 190 14.55 9.84 -25.66
N LEU A 191 14.93 11.04 -26.08
CA LEU A 191 14.08 12.23 -26.06
C LEU A 191 12.99 12.27 -27.15
N ILE A 192 12.98 11.34 -28.11
CA ILE A 192 11.97 11.29 -29.18
C ILE A 192 10.75 10.42 -28.80
N TRP A 193 10.82 9.64 -27.71
CA TRP A 193 9.72 8.73 -27.32
C TRP A 193 8.96 9.10 -26.03
N ALA A 194 9.43 10.06 -25.22
CA ALA A 194 8.78 10.42 -23.94
C ALA A 194 7.99 11.75 -23.99
N GLY A 195 7.35 12.03 -25.12
CA GLY A 195 6.65 13.29 -25.41
C GLY A 195 5.12 13.23 -25.30
N ILE A 196 4.56 12.43 -24.40
CA ILE A 196 3.15 12.54 -24.00
C ILE A 196 3.09 12.30 -22.49
N ALA A 197 3.06 13.37 -21.70
CA ALA A 197 2.42 13.26 -20.39
C ALA A 197 0.97 12.90 -20.68
N SER A 198 0.55 11.68 -20.35
CA SER A 198 -0.86 11.32 -20.42
C SER A 198 -1.63 12.36 -19.60
N PRO A 199 -2.62 13.06 -20.17
CA PRO A 199 -3.50 13.88 -19.35
C PRO A 199 -4.06 13.00 -18.23
N ALA A 200 -4.15 13.54 -17.01
CA ALA A 200 -4.75 12.85 -15.88
C ALA A 200 -6.05 12.18 -16.35
N LYS A 201 -6.06 10.84 -16.32
CA LYS A 201 -7.17 10.04 -16.83
C LYS A 201 -8.40 10.48 -16.03
N PRO A 202 -9.53 10.85 -16.67
CA PRO A 202 -10.71 11.28 -15.93
C PRO A 202 -11.13 10.16 -14.98
N VAL A 203 -11.29 10.52 -13.70
CA VAL A 203 -11.65 9.56 -12.64
C VAL A 203 -12.96 8.90 -13.00
N THR A 204 -12.91 7.60 -13.26
CA THR A 204 -14.10 6.81 -13.58
C THR A 204 -14.61 6.20 -12.30
N CYS A 205 -15.79 6.64 -11.85
CA CYS A 205 -16.39 6.08 -10.64
C CYS A 205 -16.99 4.71 -10.91
N PRO A 206 -16.84 3.75 -9.99
CA PRO A 206 -17.41 2.42 -10.16
C PRO A 206 -18.93 2.50 -10.14
N SER A 207 -19.58 1.64 -10.93
CA SER A 207 -21.05 1.53 -10.94
C SER A 207 -21.59 0.84 -9.67
N SER A 208 -20.74 0.08 -8.99
CA SER A 208 -21.04 -0.63 -7.75
C SER A 208 -20.60 0.19 -6.53
N SER A 209 -21.30 0.03 -5.40
CA SER A 209 -20.85 0.54 -4.10
C SER A 209 -19.68 -0.25 -3.52
N GLU A 210 -19.38 -1.42 -4.09
CA GLU A 210 -18.23 -2.24 -3.74
C GLU A 210 -17.09 -2.05 -4.75
N LEU A 211 -15.95 -1.58 -4.26
CA LEU A 211 -14.72 -1.43 -5.02
C LEU A 211 -13.77 -2.59 -4.67
N ARG A 212 -13.59 -3.53 -5.60
CA ARG A 212 -12.61 -4.63 -5.50
C ARG A 212 -11.47 -4.42 -6.47
N VAL A 213 -10.27 -4.21 -5.94
CA VAL A 213 -9.09 -3.87 -6.72
C VAL A 213 -7.90 -4.73 -6.30
N THR A 214 -7.17 -5.22 -7.30
CA THR A 214 -5.91 -5.94 -7.13
C THR A 214 -4.85 -5.18 -7.90
N ILE A 215 -3.79 -4.73 -7.22
CA ILE A 215 -2.68 -3.98 -7.81
C ILE A 215 -1.39 -4.80 -7.69
N PRO A 216 -0.68 -5.07 -8.81
CA PRO A 216 -1.07 -4.76 -10.19
C PRO A 216 -2.23 -5.66 -10.67
N PRO A 217 -2.97 -5.27 -11.73
CA PRO A 217 -4.06 -6.09 -12.25
C PRO A 217 -3.55 -7.46 -12.73
N SER A 218 -4.33 -8.51 -12.47
CA SER A 218 -3.97 -9.88 -12.83
C SER A 218 -5.13 -10.62 -13.44
N HIS A 219 -4.89 -11.32 -14.55
CA HIS A 219 -5.90 -12.19 -15.18
C HIS A 219 -6.32 -13.37 -14.29
N GLN A 220 -5.53 -13.72 -13.28
CA GLN A 220 -5.84 -14.81 -12.35
C GLN A 220 -6.71 -14.36 -11.17
N SER A 221 -6.89 -13.05 -10.97
CA SER A 221 -7.74 -12.50 -9.92
C SER A 221 -8.94 -11.77 -10.52
N PRO A 222 -10.18 -12.06 -10.10
CA PRO A 222 -11.35 -11.30 -10.53
C PRO A 222 -11.35 -9.92 -9.85
N SER A 223 -10.65 -8.93 -10.43
CA SER A 223 -10.72 -7.52 -10.02
C SER A 223 -11.65 -6.74 -10.94
N ASN A 224 -12.16 -5.59 -10.46
CA ASN A 224 -12.59 -4.55 -11.38
C ASN A 224 -11.33 -4.12 -12.16
N THR A 225 -11.36 -4.33 -13.47
CA THR A 225 -10.22 -4.18 -14.39
C THR A 225 -9.85 -2.72 -14.69
N ASP A 226 -10.51 -1.76 -14.04
CA ASP A 226 -10.46 -0.35 -14.44
C ASP A 226 -9.37 0.46 -13.69
N TYR A 227 -8.76 -0.11 -12.66
CA TYR A 227 -7.73 0.53 -11.84
C TYR A 227 -6.39 -0.21 -11.97
N GLU A 228 -5.37 0.49 -12.45
CA GLU A 228 -4.03 -0.05 -12.73
C GLU A 228 -3.00 0.34 -11.67
N SER A 229 -3.29 1.33 -10.81
CA SER A 229 -2.38 1.83 -9.76
C SER A 229 -3.11 2.22 -8.48
N LEU A 230 -2.37 2.33 -7.37
CA LEU A 230 -2.93 2.85 -6.10
C LEU A 230 -3.29 4.33 -6.18
N ALA A 231 -2.62 5.11 -7.04
CA ALA A 231 -3.01 6.48 -7.31
C ALA A 231 -4.43 6.59 -7.89
N GLU A 232 -4.80 5.72 -8.83
CA GLU A 232 -6.17 5.72 -9.39
C GLU A 232 -7.22 5.29 -8.33
N VAL A 233 -6.87 4.38 -7.42
CA VAL A 233 -7.73 4.00 -6.28
C VAL A 233 -7.90 5.18 -5.32
N HIS A 234 -6.82 5.89 -4.99
CA HIS A 234 -6.85 7.09 -4.16
C HIS A 234 -7.74 8.17 -4.76
N ASP A 235 -7.58 8.45 -6.06
CA ASP A 235 -8.40 9.41 -6.78
C ASP A 235 -9.88 9.03 -6.78
N ALA A 236 -10.20 7.74 -6.93
CA ALA A 236 -11.58 7.26 -6.81
C ALA A 236 -12.15 7.51 -5.41
N LEU A 237 -11.38 7.27 -4.34
CA LEU A 237 -11.82 7.56 -2.97
C LEU A 237 -11.98 9.06 -2.69
N ILE A 238 -11.22 9.93 -3.37
CA ILE A 238 -11.42 11.39 -3.28
C ILE A 238 -12.68 11.84 -4.00
N HIS A 239 -13.02 11.26 -5.15
CA HIS A 239 -14.05 11.83 -6.03
C HIS A 239 -15.38 11.06 -6.09
N CYS A 240 -15.41 9.79 -5.68
CA CYS A 240 -16.58 8.91 -5.87
C CYS A 240 -17.30 8.63 -4.54
N PRO A 241 -18.38 9.36 -4.21
CA PRO A 241 -19.02 9.28 -2.89
C PRO A 241 -19.80 7.98 -2.61
N ASN A 242 -20.12 7.20 -3.65
CA ASN A 242 -21.04 6.05 -3.54
C ASN A 242 -20.36 4.74 -3.10
N ILE A 243 -19.05 4.77 -2.85
CA ILE A 243 -18.30 3.59 -2.41
C ILE A 243 -18.60 3.37 -0.92
N THR A 244 -19.01 2.16 -0.55
CA THR A 244 -19.26 1.77 0.85
C THR A 244 -18.38 0.59 1.29
N SER A 245 -17.79 -0.13 0.34
CA SER A 245 -16.90 -1.26 0.61
C SER A 245 -15.65 -1.16 -0.25
N LEU A 246 -14.48 -1.24 0.40
CA LEU A 246 -13.18 -1.30 -0.25
C LEU A 246 -12.54 -2.66 0.03
N ASN A 247 -12.22 -3.39 -1.04
CA ASN A 247 -11.38 -4.59 -0.99
C ASN A 247 -10.16 -4.33 -1.86
N LEU A 248 -9.04 -4.04 -1.21
CA LEU A 248 -7.79 -3.70 -1.84
C LEU A 248 -6.76 -4.79 -1.55
N ARG A 249 -6.21 -5.33 -2.63
CA ARG A 249 -5.10 -6.26 -2.59
C ARG A 249 -3.91 -5.67 -3.30
N ILE A 250 -2.77 -5.69 -2.63
CA ILE A 250 -1.49 -5.28 -3.18
C ILE A 250 -0.59 -6.51 -3.20
N GLY A 251 0.24 -6.69 -4.22
CA GLY A 251 1.23 -7.75 -4.18
C GLY A 251 1.99 -7.90 -5.47
N GLU A 252 3.12 -8.59 -5.40
CA GLU A 252 3.81 -9.04 -6.60
C GLU A 252 2.95 -10.12 -7.27
N ILE A 253 2.53 -9.91 -8.52
CA ILE A 253 1.71 -10.88 -9.25
C ILE A 253 2.43 -11.34 -10.52
N GLY A 254 2.85 -12.60 -10.51
CA GLY A 254 3.65 -13.22 -11.56
C GLY A 254 4.88 -12.39 -11.93
N CYS A 255 5.35 -12.51 -13.17
CA CYS A 255 6.39 -11.63 -13.72
C CYS A 255 5.82 -10.33 -14.31
N VAL A 256 4.58 -9.96 -13.97
CA VAL A 256 3.81 -8.91 -14.67
C VAL A 256 4.19 -7.51 -14.18
N GLY A 257 4.59 -7.38 -12.91
CA GLY A 257 5.11 -6.14 -12.35
C GLY A 257 5.03 -6.12 -10.82
N GLU A 258 5.78 -5.21 -10.22
CA GLU A 258 5.59 -4.77 -8.83
C GLU A 258 4.49 -3.69 -8.79
N PRO A 259 3.76 -3.53 -7.67
CA PRO A 259 2.82 -2.42 -7.53
C PRO A 259 3.56 -1.07 -7.56
N ASP A 260 2.86 0.00 -7.93
CA ASP A 260 3.44 1.36 -7.93
C ASP A 260 3.84 1.82 -6.52
N ARG A 261 3.13 1.33 -5.50
CA ARG A 261 3.43 1.49 -4.06
C ARG A 261 2.67 0.45 -3.23
N TRP A 262 2.93 0.40 -1.92
CA TRP A 262 2.29 -0.55 -0.98
C TRP A 262 1.28 0.09 -0.01
N SER A 263 1.09 1.40 -0.13
CA SER A 263 0.16 2.20 0.69
C SER A 263 -0.51 3.29 -0.15
N LEU A 264 -1.67 3.82 0.24
CA LEU A 264 -2.36 4.88 -0.50
C LEU A 264 -1.56 6.20 -0.44
N PRO A 265 -1.46 6.96 -1.56
CA PRO A 265 -0.73 8.24 -1.65
C PRO A 265 -1.46 9.40 -0.96
N LEU A 266 -1.58 9.33 0.36
CA LEU A 266 -2.16 10.39 1.19
C LEU A 266 -1.22 11.59 1.28
N ASP A 267 -1.74 12.81 1.15
CA ASP A 267 -0.92 14.02 1.26
C ASP A 267 -0.31 14.11 2.67
N PRO A 268 1.04 14.11 2.82
CA PRO A 268 1.68 14.17 4.13
C PRO A 268 1.42 15.48 4.89
N ALA A 269 0.87 16.50 4.23
CA ALA A 269 0.33 17.68 4.91
C ALA A 269 -1.06 17.45 5.57
N GLY A 270 -1.62 16.23 5.50
CA GLY A 270 -2.90 15.85 6.09
C GLY A 270 -4.11 16.48 5.39
N THR A 271 -4.01 16.80 4.10
CA THR A 271 -5.08 17.50 3.35
C THR A 271 -6.02 16.56 2.60
N SER A 272 -5.64 15.29 2.41
CA SER A 272 -6.48 14.29 1.74
C SER A 272 -7.78 14.08 2.50
N ARG A 273 -8.92 14.08 1.79
CA ARG A 273 -10.24 13.80 2.36
C ARG A 273 -10.99 12.87 1.43
N TYR A 274 -11.44 11.74 1.96
CA TYR A 274 -12.25 10.79 1.23
C TYR A 274 -13.73 11.10 1.40
N LEU A 275 -14.45 11.14 0.28
CA LEU A 275 -15.91 11.33 0.25
C LEU A 275 -16.70 10.08 0.70
N PRO A 276 -16.27 8.85 0.37
CA PRO A 276 -16.89 7.61 0.83
C PRO A 276 -17.03 7.52 2.36
N VAL A 277 -18.13 6.91 2.78
CA VAL A 277 -18.31 6.44 4.16
C VAL A 277 -18.30 4.92 4.11
N LEU A 278 -17.14 4.34 4.37
CA LEU A 278 -16.97 2.89 4.29
C LEU A 278 -17.59 2.19 5.51
N ASP A 279 -18.27 1.07 5.26
CA ASP A 279 -18.70 0.11 6.29
C ASP A 279 -17.83 -1.15 6.30
N THR A 280 -17.14 -1.44 5.19
CA THR A 280 -16.36 -2.64 4.97
C THR A 280 -15.01 -2.26 4.36
N LEU A 281 -13.94 -2.71 5.01
CA LEU A 281 -12.57 -2.48 4.60
C LEU A 281 -11.80 -3.80 4.64
N SER A 282 -11.23 -4.19 3.51
CA SER A 282 -10.38 -5.37 3.38
C SER A 282 -9.08 -4.98 2.71
N LEU A 283 -7.98 -5.24 3.39
CA LEU A 283 -6.63 -4.84 3.00
C LEU A 283 -5.72 -6.06 3.03
N GLU A 284 -5.19 -6.43 1.87
CA GLU A 284 -4.22 -7.52 1.72
C GLU A 284 -2.86 -6.94 1.34
N LYS A 285 -1.82 -7.26 2.12
CA LYS A 285 -0.43 -6.74 2.02
C LYS A 285 -0.30 -5.21 2.06
N TYR A 286 -1.23 -4.52 2.71
CA TYR A 286 -1.17 -3.06 2.84
C TYR A 286 -0.12 -2.64 3.88
N HIS A 287 0.72 -1.67 3.53
CA HIS A 287 1.76 -1.16 4.43
C HIS A 287 1.25 0.04 5.25
N PHE A 288 0.91 -0.23 6.50
CA PHE A 288 0.43 0.78 7.45
C PHE A 288 1.52 1.73 7.98
N TYR A 289 2.77 1.27 7.95
CA TYR A 289 3.94 1.93 8.54
C TYR A 289 4.74 2.76 7.54
N ASP A 290 4.41 2.70 6.25
CA ASP A 290 5.08 3.50 5.24
C ASP A 290 4.93 4.99 5.52
N THR A 291 5.96 5.74 5.14
CA THR A 291 5.89 7.19 5.00
C THR A 291 5.93 7.54 3.52
N ASP A 292 5.36 8.70 3.17
CA ASP A 292 5.43 9.16 1.77
C ASP A 292 6.88 9.40 1.31
N GLY A 293 7.79 9.68 2.25
CA GLY A 293 9.22 9.79 1.98
C GLY A 293 9.81 8.52 1.35
N ASP A 294 9.37 7.34 1.77
CA ASP A 294 9.90 6.04 1.32
C ASP A 294 9.73 5.85 -0.20
N TYR A 295 8.67 6.42 -0.78
CA TYR A 295 8.36 6.34 -2.21
C TYR A 295 8.94 7.48 -3.04
N LEU A 296 9.19 8.63 -2.41
CA LEU A 296 9.58 9.86 -3.10
C LEU A 296 11.10 9.98 -3.30
N HIS A 297 11.91 9.08 -2.74
CA HIS A 297 13.36 9.16 -2.86
C HIS A 297 13.87 8.84 -4.28
N PRO A 298 14.83 9.61 -4.81
CA PRO A 298 15.43 9.29 -6.10
C PRO A 298 16.20 7.97 -6.01
N LEU A 299 15.76 6.98 -6.79
CA LEU A 299 16.49 5.72 -6.95
C LEU A 299 17.84 5.98 -7.65
N ARG A 300 18.89 5.24 -7.26
CA ARG A 300 20.25 5.47 -7.78
C ARG A 300 20.34 5.11 -9.28
N GLY A 301 20.69 6.10 -10.13
CA GLY A 301 21.02 5.92 -11.55
C GLY A 301 20.32 6.93 -12.49
N TRP A 302 20.91 7.22 -13.67
CA TRP A 302 20.40 8.27 -14.58
C TRP A 302 19.00 7.99 -15.15
N THR A 303 18.72 6.74 -15.52
CA THR A 303 17.40 6.32 -16.04
C THR A 303 16.29 6.50 -14.99
N TYR A 304 16.64 6.32 -13.72
CA TYR A 304 15.71 6.48 -12.60
C TYR A 304 15.55 7.95 -12.22
N LEU A 305 16.63 8.75 -12.28
CA LEU A 305 16.56 10.18 -12.02
C LEU A 305 15.69 10.92 -13.04
N SER A 306 15.83 10.61 -14.33
CA SER A 306 14.97 11.21 -15.35
C SER A 306 13.52 10.77 -15.15
N ALA A 307 13.26 9.48 -14.94
CA ALA A 307 11.91 8.98 -14.64
C ALA A 307 11.30 9.68 -13.41
N TRP A 308 12.06 9.84 -12.32
CA TRP A 308 11.64 10.53 -11.09
C TRP A 308 11.30 12.01 -11.29
N ILE A 309 12.03 12.72 -12.16
CA ILE A 309 11.71 14.10 -12.52
C ILE A 309 10.44 14.15 -13.36
N TRP A 310 10.30 13.26 -14.34
CA TRP A 310 9.19 13.29 -15.29
C TRP A 310 7.88 12.71 -14.75
N SER A 311 7.93 11.82 -13.75
CA SER A 311 6.75 11.27 -13.07
C SER A 311 6.05 12.30 -12.18
N GLY A 312 6.74 13.37 -11.80
CA GLY A 312 6.28 14.33 -10.78
C GLY A 312 6.75 13.98 -9.36
N ASP A 313 7.39 12.83 -9.16
CA ASP A 313 7.91 12.41 -7.85
C ASP A 313 8.98 13.38 -7.32
N ALA A 314 9.76 14.01 -8.21
CA ALA A 314 10.69 15.07 -7.83
C ALA A 314 10.00 16.25 -7.14
N PHE A 315 8.82 16.60 -7.61
CA PHE A 315 8.02 17.67 -7.02
C PHE A 315 7.39 17.20 -5.69
N GLY A 316 6.85 15.98 -5.66
CA GLY A 316 6.33 15.36 -4.43
C GLY A 316 7.40 15.28 -3.34
N TRP A 317 8.59 14.80 -3.68
CA TRP A 317 9.75 14.72 -2.80
C TRP A 317 10.14 16.09 -2.25
N LEU A 318 10.17 17.10 -3.11
CA LEU A 318 10.50 18.45 -2.69
C LEU A 318 9.47 19.02 -1.72
N LYS A 319 8.17 18.82 -2.02
CA LYS A 319 7.07 19.20 -1.13
C LYS A 319 7.23 18.52 0.23
N TRP A 320 7.42 17.20 0.24
CA TRP A 320 7.68 16.41 1.45
C TRP A 320 8.92 16.89 2.21
N ARG A 321 10.04 17.17 1.51
CA ARG A 321 11.30 17.61 2.11
C ARG A 321 11.17 18.95 2.83
N LEU A 322 10.27 19.81 2.35
CA LEU A 322 9.99 21.14 2.90
C LEU A 322 8.99 21.12 4.07
N LEU A 323 8.32 19.98 4.34
CA LEU A 323 7.47 19.82 5.51
C LEU A 323 8.30 19.88 6.81
N PRO A 324 7.73 20.30 7.94
CA PRO A 324 8.40 20.17 9.23
C PRO A 324 8.56 18.69 9.60
N ASP A 325 9.54 18.39 10.46
CA ASP A 325 9.99 17.00 10.69
C ASP A 325 8.92 16.12 11.34
N ASP A 326 8.01 16.71 12.12
CA ASP A 326 6.84 16.05 12.69
C ASP A 326 5.89 15.52 11.61
N GLN A 327 5.67 16.29 10.54
CA GLN A 327 4.82 15.90 9.41
C GLN A 327 5.47 14.86 8.49
N LYS A 328 6.81 14.82 8.44
CA LYS A 328 7.53 13.83 7.60
C LYS A 328 7.50 12.42 8.18
N SER A 329 7.42 12.30 9.50
CA SER A 329 7.40 11.03 10.22
C SER A 329 5.99 10.46 10.41
N VAL A 330 4.95 11.16 9.96
CA VAL A 330 3.56 10.69 10.09
C VAL A 330 3.41 9.43 9.27
N SER A 331 2.91 8.38 9.92
CA SER A 331 2.66 7.09 9.28
C SER A 331 1.47 7.18 8.33
N ASN A 332 1.43 6.28 7.35
CA ASN A 332 0.27 6.18 6.46
C ASN A 332 -1.04 5.92 7.23
N THR A 333 -0.97 5.17 8.34
CA THR A 333 -2.13 4.92 9.21
C THR A 333 -2.72 6.22 9.76
N GLU A 334 -1.89 7.10 10.31
CA GLU A 334 -2.34 8.38 10.88
C GLU A 334 -2.95 9.29 9.80
N LEU A 335 -2.30 9.40 8.64
CA LEU A 335 -2.84 10.16 7.51
C LEU A 335 -4.20 9.61 7.05
N TRP A 336 -4.40 8.30 7.14
CA TRP A 336 -5.64 7.67 6.71
C TRP A 336 -6.77 7.91 7.71
N LEU A 337 -6.46 7.82 9.01
CA LEU A 337 -7.39 8.18 10.08
C LEU A 337 -7.85 9.65 9.97
N ASP A 338 -6.98 10.54 9.49
CA ASP A 338 -7.35 11.94 9.20
C ASP A 338 -8.17 12.11 7.92
N ALA A 339 -7.98 11.22 6.94
CA ALA A 339 -8.64 11.30 5.64
C ALA A 339 -10.07 10.72 5.63
N MET A 340 -10.43 9.84 6.58
CA MET A 340 -11.69 9.10 6.59
C MET A 340 -12.25 8.84 7.99
N ASP A 341 -13.57 8.80 8.14
CA ASP A 341 -14.23 8.40 9.39
C ASP A 341 -14.28 6.86 9.56
N PHE A 342 -13.31 6.32 10.31
CA PHE A 342 -13.26 4.89 10.67
C PHE A 342 -14.36 4.46 11.65
N SER A 343 -15.09 5.39 12.27
CA SER A 343 -16.14 5.06 13.25
C SER A 343 -17.32 4.29 12.64
N LYS A 344 -17.43 4.26 11.31
CA LYS A 344 -18.49 3.56 10.57
C LYS A 344 -18.11 2.16 10.13
N ILE A 345 -16.83 1.79 10.20
CA ILE A 345 -16.35 0.47 9.80
C ILE A 345 -16.96 -0.60 10.72
N ARG A 346 -17.65 -1.56 10.10
CA ARG A 346 -18.26 -2.72 10.75
C ARG A 346 -17.51 -4.00 10.45
N ASN A 347 -16.90 -4.09 9.27
CA ASN A 347 -16.16 -5.24 8.81
C ASN A 347 -14.73 -4.80 8.44
N LEU A 348 -13.73 -5.34 9.13
CA LEU A 348 -12.32 -5.11 8.84
C LEU A 348 -11.62 -6.43 8.55
N SER A 349 -10.88 -6.47 7.45
CA SER A 349 -9.94 -7.55 7.13
C SER A 349 -8.54 -6.97 6.93
N ILE A 350 -7.56 -7.46 7.67
CA ILE A 350 -6.13 -7.18 7.47
C ILE A 350 -5.48 -8.52 7.17
N LEU A 351 -5.02 -8.69 5.94
CA LEU A 351 -4.56 -9.95 5.39
C LEU A 351 -3.11 -9.87 4.93
N ASP A 352 -2.32 -10.91 5.24
CA ASP A 352 -0.94 -11.06 4.77
C ASP A 352 -0.09 -9.80 5.04
N TYR A 353 -0.17 -9.29 6.27
CA TYR A 353 0.55 -8.08 6.65
C TYR A 353 2.06 -8.35 6.69
N ASP A 354 2.88 -7.51 6.03
CA ASP A 354 4.34 -7.70 6.00
C ASP A 354 5.08 -6.79 7.01
N GLY A 355 4.35 -5.96 7.74
CA GLY A 355 4.91 -5.04 8.72
C GLY A 355 5.09 -5.64 10.12
N PRO A 356 5.82 -4.93 11.01
CA PRO A 356 5.93 -5.32 12.41
C PRO A 356 4.56 -5.25 13.09
N PRO A 357 4.11 -6.29 13.83
CA PRO A 357 2.79 -6.30 14.46
C PRO A 357 2.53 -5.12 15.41
N GLU A 358 3.58 -4.59 16.04
CA GLU A 358 3.54 -3.48 16.98
C GLU A 358 2.97 -2.21 16.35
N THR A 359 3.27 -1.97 15.07
CA THR A 359 2.80 -0.78 14.34
C THR A 359 1.28 -0.66 14.30
N LEU A 360 0.55 -1.78 14.20
CA LEU A 360 -0.91 -1.79 14.20
C LEU A 360 -1.48 -1.54 15.62
N VAL A 361 -0.81 -2.08 16.64
CA VAL A 361 -1.25 -2.00 18.04
C VAL A 361 -0.99 -0.63 18.64
N GLU A 362 0.17 -0.06 18.35
CA GLU A 362 0.59 1.26 18.86
C GLU A 362 -0.10 2.41 18.11
N SER A 363 -0.72 2.14 16.96
CA SER A 363 -1.51 3.13 16.23
C SER A 363 -2.85 3.45 16.91
N GLU A 364 -3.45 4.58 16.52
CA GLU A 364 -4.80 4.98 16.95
C GLU A 364 -5.92 4.21 16.21
N LEU A 365 -5.58 3.25 15.33
CA LEU A 365 -6.54 2.50 14.52
C LEU A 365 -7.54 1.70 15.37
N PRO A 366 -7.13 0.92 16.39
CA PRO A 366 -8.09 0.17 17.22
C PRO A 366 -9.09 1.07 17.94
N LEU A 367 -8.64 2.24 18.40
CA LEU A 367 -9.46 3.23 19.10
C LEU A 367 -10.47 3.91 18.16
N SER A 368 -10.12 4.01 16.88
CA SER A 368 -10.94 4.61 15.83
C SER A 368 -12.03 3.66 15.27
N LEU A 369 -12.16 2.44 15.81
CA LEU A 369 -13.07 1.39 15.32
C LEU A 369 -14.22 1.01 16.30
N PRO A 370 -14.99 1.97 16.86
CA PRO A 370 -16.03 1.69 17.85
C PRO A 370 -17.22 0.86 17.32
N SER A 371 -17.46 0.87 16.00
CA SER A 371 -18.57 0.13 15.38
C SER A 371 -18.19 -1.26 14.87
N LEU A 372 -16.93 -1.68 15.03
CA LEU A 372 -16.42 -2.91 14.46
C LEU A 372 -17.13 -4.13 15.04
N ARG A 373 -17.64 -5.00 14.16
CA ARG A 373 -18.36 -6.24 14.50
C ARG A 373 -17.68 -7.49 13.96
N THR A 374 -17.09 -7.39 12.78
CA THR A 374 -16.42 -8.49 12.09
C THR A 374 -14.96 -8.13 11.92
N LEU A 375 -14.08 -8.97 12.46
CA LEU A 375 -12.64 -8.83 12.32
C LEU A 375 -12.07 -10.08 11.66
N ARG A 376 -11.29 -9.90 10.60
CA ARG A 376 -10.48 -10.94 10.00
C ARG A 376 -9.02 -10.52 9.99
N LEU A 377 -8.15 -11.36 10.54
CA LEU A 377 -6.72 -11.13 10.61
C LEU A 377 -5.99 -12.33 10.00
N GLU A 378 -4.92 -12.06 9.27
CA GLU A 378 -4.06 -13.10 8.69
C GLU A 378 -2.59 -12.68 8.66
N ARG A 379 -1.68 -13.56 9.12
CA ARG A 379 -0.21 -13.43 9.13
C ARG A 379 0.36 -12.15 9.76
N ASN A 380 1.45 -12.27 10.53
CA ASN A 380 2.14 -11.16 11.21
C ASN A 380 1.22 -10.14 11.92
N THR A 381 0.06 -10.61 12.38
CA THR A 381 -0.87 -9.84 13.22
C THR A 381 -0.79 -10.38 14.64
N THR A 382 -1.07 -9.55 15.64
CA THR A 382 -0.96 -9.92 17.06
C THR A 382 -2.31 -9.87 17.77
N VAL A 383 -2.53 -10.82 18.69
CA VAL A 383 -3.65 -10.84 19.65
C VAL A 383 -3.89 -9.47 20.27
N ASP A 384 -2.82 -8.71 20.52
CA ASP A 384 -2.89 -7.39 21.16
C ASP A 384 -3.72 -6.38 20.36
N PHE A 385 -3.80 -6.51 19.04
CA PHE A 385 -4.70 -5.70 18.21
C PHE A 385 -6.17 -5.98 18.58
N GLY A 386 -6.55 -7.25 18.66
CA GLY A 386 -7.88 -7.65 19.12
C GLY A 386 -8.15 -7.20 20.56
N LEU A 387 -7.14 -7.25 21.43
CA LEU A 387 -7.20 -6.76 22.81
C LEU A 387 -7.18 -5.22 22.94
N SER A 388 -7.01 -4.49 21.85
CA SER A 388 -7.06 -3.02 21.86
C SER A 388 -8.45 -2.49 21.46
N LEU A 389 -9.29 -3.30 20.83
CA LEU A 389 -10.66 -2.94 20.46
C LEU A 389 -11.58 -2.75 21.68
N PRO A 390 -12.78 -2.14 21.59
CA PRO A 390 -13.69 -2.08 22.73
C PRO A 390 -14.14 -3.49 23.18
N PRO A 391 -14.24 -3.79 24.49
CA PRO A 391 -14.66 -5.11 24.96
C PRO A 391 -16.07 -5.46 24.48
N HIS A 392 -16.31 -6.74 24.18
CA HIS A 392 -17.60 -7.23 23.66
C HIS A 392 -18.11 -6.54 22.37
N SER A 393 -17.22 -5.90 21.60
CA SER A 393 -17.57 -5.27 20.32
C SER A 393 -17.78 -6.29 19.19
N LEU A 394 -16.89 -7.27 19.11
CA LEU A 394 -16.82 -8.29 18.06
C LEU A 394 -17.91 -9.35 18.17
N HIS A 395 -18.56 -9.63 17.03
CA HIS A 395 -19.53 -10.70 16.84
C HIS A 395 -18.97 -11.82 15.97
N SER A 396 -18.03 -11.51 15.07
CA SER A 396 -17.35 -12.47 14.23
C SER A 396 -15.85 -12.21 14.27
N LEU A 397 -15.08 -13.25 14.55
CA LEU A 397 -13.62 -13.21 14.52
C LEU A 397 -13.10 -14.37 13.66
N SER A 398 -12.29 -14.05 12.66
CA SER A 398 -11.50 -15.01 11.90
C SER A 398 -10.03 -14.68 12.04
N TRP A 399 -9.27 -15.55 12.70
CA TRP A 399 -7.82 -15.45 12.78
C TRP A 399 -7.21 -16.59 11.99
N LEU A 400 -6.54 -16.24 10.90
CA LEU A 400 -5.82 -17.15 10.04
C LEU A 400 -4.33 -16.96 10.33
N ASP A 401 -3.62 -18.03 10.64
CA ASP A 401 -2.19 -17.94 10.95
C ASP A 401 -1.91 -17.03 12.18
N ALA A 402 -2.51 -17.38 13.33
CA ALA A 402 -2.24 -16.67 14.59
C ALA A 402 -0.80 -16.86 15.12
N GLY A 403 0.08 -17.58 14.41
CA GLY A 403 1.38 -17.98 14.91
C GLY A 403 1.29 -19.01 16.04
N GLN A 404 2.40 -19.67 16.36
CA GLN A 404 2.41 -20.74 17.37
C GLN A 404 2.39 -20.24 18.82
N ASP A 405 2.82 -19.00 19.06
CA ASP A 405 3.00 -18.46 20.41
C ASP A 405 1.78 -17.68 20.93
N GLN A 406 0.76 -17.47 20.09
CA GLN A 406 -0.41 -16.68 20.45
C GLN A 406 -1.48 -17.53 21.15
N SER A 407 -1.94 -17.04 22.29
CA SER A 407 -3.04 -17.65 23.04
C SER A 407 -4.38 -17.01 22.67
N ILE A 408 -5.38 -17.85 22.38
CA ILE A 408 -6.76 -17.40 22.14
C ILE A 408 -7.48 -16.97 23.43
N ILE A 409 -6.99 -17.39 24.60
CA ILE A 409 -7.71 -17.23 25.88
C ILE A 409 -8.04 -15.75 26.16
N PRO A 410 -7.10 -14.79 26.06
CA PRO A 410 -7.40 -13.38 26.31
C PRO A 410 -8.51 -12.83 25.40
N ILE A 411 -8.56 -13.28 24.15
CA ILE A 411 -9.60 -12.89 23.19
C ILE A 411 -10.96 -13.43 23.62
N LEU A 412 -11.02 -14.70 24.02
CA LEU A 412 -12.27 -15.32 24.49
C LEU A 412 -12.77 -14.67 25.78
N GLU A 413 -11.87 -14.34 26.71
CA GLU A 413 -12.23 -13.63 27.94
C GLU A 413 -12.82 -12.25 27.66
N ARG A 414 -12.25 -11.54 26.67
CA ARG A 414 -12.63 -10.16 26.34
C ARG A 414 -13.81 -10.03 25.39
N HIS A 415 -13.94 -10.93 24.42
CA HIS A 415 -14.94 -10.87 23.35
C HIS A 415 -15.85 -12.09 23.27
N GLY A 416 -15.52 -13.21 23.92
CA GLY A 416 -16.26 -14.48 23.76
C GLY A 416 -17.75 -14.38 24.03
N ARG A 417 -18.19 -13.54 24.98
CA ARG A 417 -19.61 -13.32 25.26
C ARG A 417 -20.41 -12.69 24.11
N SER A 418 -19.78 -11.90 23.24
CA SER A 418 -20.44 -11.29 22.08
C SER A 418 -20.24 -12.09 20.78
N LEU A 419 -19.24 -12.98 20.75
CA LEU A 419 -18.94 -13.78 19.56
C LEU A 419 -20.06 -14.77 19.23
N THR A 420 -20.49 -14.72 17.98
CA THR A 420 -21.38 -15.70 17.33
C THR A 420 -20.63 -16.56 16.32
N HIS A 421 -19.53 -16.06 15.77
CA HIS A 421 -18.67 -16.78 14.83
C HIS A 421 -17.21 -16.67 15.27
N LEU A 422 -16.53 -17.81 15.33
CA LEU A 422 -15.11 -17.89 15.66
C LEU A 422 -14.41 -18.85 14.69
N GLU A 423 -13.41 -18.34 14.00
CA GLU A 423 -12.44 -19.11 13.25
C GLU A 423 -11.05 -18.83 13.82
N TRP A 424 -10.38 -19.88 14.27
CA TRP A 424 -9.03 -19.82 14.79
C TRP A 424 -8.24 -21.00 14.22
N ARG A 425 -7.46 -20.72 13.17
CA ARG A 425 -6.69 -21.77 12.49
C ARG A 425 -5.41 -21.24 11.88
N THR A 426 -4.48 -22.13 11.61
CA THR A 426 -3.22 -21.86 10.92
C THR A 426 -3.17 -22.64 9.62
N PRO A 427 -2.66 -22.07 8.52
CA PRO A 427 -2.30 -22.84 7.32
C PRO A 427 -1.49 -24.10 7.67
N GLU A 428 -1.67 -25.17 6.90
CA GLU A 428 -0.80 -26.34 7.09
C GLU A 428 0.60 -26.02 6.57
N SER A 429 1.61 -26.47 7.30
CA SER A 429 3.02 -26.30 6.96
C SER A 429 3.72 -27.65 6.99
N LEU A 430 4.72 -27.81 6.13
CA LEU A 430 5.63 -28.95 6.17
C LEU A 430 6.71 -28.80 7.25
N GLU A 431 6.88 -27.60 7.82
CA GLU A 431 7.89 -27.31 8.83
C GLU A 431 7.42 -27.67 10.24
N SER A 432 6.13 -27.55 10.51
CA SER A 432 5.56 -27.75 11.84
C SER A 432 4.08 -28.12 11.79
N LYS A 433 3.59 -28.76 12.87
CA LYS A 433 2.16 -29.03 13.05
C LYS A 433 1.41 -27.75 13.38
N ARG A 434 0.16 -27.65 12.91
CA ARG A 434 -0.77 -26.59 13.30
C ARG A 434 -0.94 -26.54 14.82
N PRO A 435 -0.94 -25.35 15.43
CA PRO A 435 -1.27 -25.21 16.85
C PRO A 435 -2.78 -25.47 17.05
N ALA A 436 -3.11 -26.66 17.58
CA ALA A 436 -4.48 -26.97 17.97
C ALA A 436 -4.85 -26.25 19.28
N LEU A 437 -6.14 -25.97 19.47
CA LEU A 437 -6.62 -25.41 20.73
C LEU A 437 -6.30 -26.34 21.90
N PRO A 438 -5.89 -25.82 23.07
CA PRO A 438 -5.70 -26.65 24.26
C PRO A 438 -7.01 -27.30 24.72
N SER A 439 -6.95 -28.53 25.21
CA SER A 439 -8.14 -29.29 25.63
C SER A 439 -8.88 -28.63 26.80
N GLU A 440 -8.20 -27.85 27.66
CA GLU A 440 -8.85 -27.06 28.71
C GLU A 440 -9.74 -25.98 28.10
N VAL A 441 -9.24 -25.25 27.10
CA VAL A 441 -10.01 -24.21 26.41
C VAL A 441 -11.22 -24.81 25.73
N MET A 442 -11.06 -25.94 25.03
CA MET A 442 -12.16 -26.65 24.37
C MET A 442 -13.27 -27.02 25.35
N ARG A 443 -12.93 -27.48 26.55
CA ARG A 443 -13.89 -27.87 27.60
C ARG A 443 -14.68 -26.68 28.14
N ASP A 444 -14.04 -25.52 28.21
CA ASP A 444 -14.62 -24.30 28.78
C ASP A 444 -15.26 -23.36 27.75
N LEU A 445 -15.27 -23.72 26.45
CA LEU A 445 -15.88 -22.92 25.38
C LEU A 445 -17.31 -22.47 25.68
N ARG A 446 -18.14 -23.30 26.32
CA ARG A 446 -19.53 -22.95 26.68
C ARG A 446 -19.63 -21.78 27.65
N ASN A 447 -18.60 -21.61 28.48
CA ASN A 447 -18.52 -20.55 29.48
C ASN A 447 -17.83 -19.31 28.89
N LEU A 448 -16.78 -19.53 28.09
CA LEU A 448 -15.98 -18.49 27.46
C LEU A 448 -16.74 -17.80 26.30
N ALA A 449 -17.40 -18.58 25.44
CA ALA A 449 -18.14 -18.12 24.27
C ALA A 449 -19.57 -18.71 24.20
N PRO A 450 -20.46 -18.34 25.13
CA PRO A 450 -21.79 -18.96 25.26
C PRO A 450 -22.73 -18.75 24.08
N ASN A 451 -22.51 -17.68 23.29
CA ASN A 451 -23.38 -17.27 22.19
C ASN A 451 -22.89 -17.76 20.82
N LEU A 452 -21.88 -18.61 20.78
CA LEU A 452 -21.29 -19.09 19.55
C LEU A 452 -22.28 -19.96 18.76
N GLN A 453 -22.41 -19.66 17.47
CA GLN A 453 -23.24 -20.38 16.50
C GLN A 453 -22.36 -21.15 15.49
N SER A 454 -21.18 -20.62 15.17
CA SER A 454 -20.21 -21.24 14.26
C SER A 454 -18.81 -21.27 14.88
N LEU A 455 -18.17 -22.43 14.83
CA LEU A 455 -16.80 -22.65 15.31
C LEU A 455 -15.96 -23.32 14.22
N THR A 456 -14.81 -22.73 13.89
CA THR A 456 -13.80 -23.29 12.98
C THR A 456 -12.46 -23.34 13.70
N ILE A 457 -11.90 -24.54 13.88
CA ILE A 457 -10.66 -24.74 14.64
C ILE A 457 -9.78 -25.82 14.01
N ASP A 458 -8.49 -25.78 14.34
CA ASP A 458 -7.56 -26.85 14.03
C ASP A 458 -7.66 -28.01 15.03
N LEU A 459 -7.49 -29.23 14.51
CA LEU A 459 -7.45 -30.45 15.29
C LEU A 459 -6.39 -31.41 14.71
N ASN A 460 -5.47 -31.86 15.56
CA ASN A 460 -4.37 -32.71 15.13
C ASN A 460 -4.66 -34.20 15.36
N ARG A 461 -4.21 -35.03 14.41
CA ARG A 461 -4.27 -36.49 14.49
C ARG A 461 -2.89 -37.05 14.80
N ASN A 462 -2.83 -38.10 15.62
CA ASN A 462 -1.57 -38.75 15.95
C ASN A 462 -1.71 -40.27 15.84
N GLY A 463 -1.82 -40.77 14.61
CA GLY A 463 -2.02 -42.20 14.30
C GLY A 463 -3.41 -42.74 14.65
N THR A 464 -4.19 -41.99 15.44
CA THR A 464 -5.60 -42.25 15.78
C THR A 464 -6.36 -40.92 15.79
N TRP A 465 -7.69 -40.99 15.77
CA TRP A 465 -8.53 -39.81 16.03
C TRP A 465 -8.32 -39.32 17.47
N PRO A 466 -8.24 -38.01 17.72
CA PRO A 466 -8.00 -37.45 19.05
C PRO A 466 -9.29 -37.47 19.89
N TRP A 467 -9.69 -38.67 20.32
CA TRP A 467 -10.99 -38.90 20.97
C TRP A 467 -11.17 -38.11 22.27
N GLU A 468 -10.09 -37.86 23.02
CA GLU A 468 -10.13 -37.08 24.26
C GLU A 468 -10.41 -35.61 23.97
N ASP A 469 -9.72 -35.01 22.98
CA ASP A 469 -9.96 -33.64 22.54
C ASP A 469 -11.34 -33.48 21.91
N LEU A 470 -11.75 -34.41 21.06
CA LEU A 470 -13.10 -34.45 20.49
C LEU A 470 -14.16 -34.51 21.58
N ARG A 471 -13.94 -35.27 22.66
CA ARG A 471 -14.86 -35.33 23.79
C ARG A 471 -14.87 -34.01 24.56
N ALA A 472 -13.69 -33.43 24.84
CA ALA A 472 -13.57 -32.15 25.52
C ALA A 472 -14.30 -31.04 24.73
N LEU A 473 -14.05 -30.95 23.43
CA LEU A 473 -14.74 -30.07 22.49
C LEU A 473 -16.25 -30.27 22.56
N SER A 474 -16.73 -31.51 22.34
CA SER A 474 -18.16 -31.81 22.26
C SER A 474 -18.92 -31.42 23.53
N LEU A 475 -18.35 -31.69 24.71
CA LEU A 475 -18.94 -31.31 26.00
C LEU A 475 -18.89 -29.79 26.24
N GLY A 476 -17.83 -29.15 25.75
CA GLY A 476 -17.62 -27.71 25.85
C GLY A 476 -18.38 -26.89 24.82
N LEU A 477 -19.03 -27.47 23.81
CA LEU A 477 -19.79 -26.70 22.83
C LEU A 477 -20.98 -25.95 23.50
N PRO A 478 -21.21 -24.67 23.13
CA PRO A 478 -22.37 -23.92 23.57
C PRO A 478 -23.65 -24.48 22.94
N ALA A 479 -24.78 -24.35 23.65
CA ALA A 479 -26.04 -24.95 23.24
C ALA A 479 -26.59 -24.40 21.91
N GLY A 480 -26.21 -23.18 21.53
CA GLY A 480 -26.62 -22.55 20.27
C GLY A 480 -25.76 -22.90 19.05
N LEU A 481 -24.69 -23.69 19.20
CA LEU A 481 -23.78 -24.00 18.09
C LEU A 481 -24.47 -24.88 17.04
N THR A 482 -24.49 -24.44 15.79
CA THR A 482 -25.10 -25.16 14.66
C THR A 482 -24.06 -25.66 13.67
N ASN A 483 -22.95 -24.94 13.51
CA ASN A 483 -21.91 -25.25 12.52
C ASN A 483 -20.56 -25.46 13.21
N LEU A 484 -19.97 -26.63 13.00
CA LEU A 484 -18.63 -26.97 13.46
C LEU A 484 -17.75 -27.30 12.27
N THR A 485 -16.59 -26.67 12.18
CA THR A 485 -15.59 -26.94 11.14
C THR A 485 -14.27 -27.31 11.77
N LEU A 486 -13.71 -28.45 11.36
CA LEU A 486 -12.45 -28.98 11.86
C LEU A 486 -11.43 -29.04 10.72
N TYR A 487 -10.32 -28.34 10.89
CA TYR A 487 -9.17 -28.39 10.00
C TYR A 487 -8.15 -29.42 10.52
N LEU A 488 -7.78 -30.34 9.65
CA LEU A 488 -6.89 -31.48 9.91
C LEU A 488 -5.63 -31.34 9.04
N GLU A 489 -4.53 -31.88 9.53
CA GLU A 489 -3.28 -32.03 8.75
C GLU A 489 -3.46 -33.06 7.65
N ILE A 490 -3.07 -32.83 6.39
CA ILE A 490 -2.97 -33.88 5.36
C ILE A 490 -1.61 -34.59 5.40
N ALA A 491 -0.55 -33.88 5.78
CA ALA A 491 0.82 -34.37 5.89
C ALA A 491 1.03 -35.11 7.22
N SER A 492 1.63 -36.29 7.12
CA SER A 492 2.09 -37.04 8.28
C SER A 492 3.35 -36.42 8.88
N GLU A 493 3.68 -36.83 10.11
CA GLU A 493 4.94 -36.44 10.72
C GLU A 493 6.16 -36.97 9.96
N CYS A 494 6.01 -38.15 9.38
CA CYS A 494 7.04 -38.78 8.58
C CYS A 494 7.30 -38.00 7.27
N ARG A 495 6.28 -37.34 6.68
CA ARG A 495 6.48 -36.39 5.57
C ARG A 495 7.18 -35.10 6.02
N ARG A 496 6.87 -34.55 7.20
CA ARG A 496 7.54 -33.33 7.73
C ARG A 496 9.04 -33.54 8.03
N GLN A 497 9.46 -34.77 8.27
CA GLN A 497 10.88 -35.12 8.42
C GLN A 497 11.66 -35.04 7.10
N GLN A 498 10.96 -34.95 5.96
CA GLN A 498 11.54 -34.70 4.64
C GLN A 498 11.51 -33.19 4.36
N GLY A 499 12.48 -32.66 3.61
CA GLY A 499 12.50 -31.24 3.26
C GLY A 499 11.23 -30.83 2.49
N PRO A 500 10.77 -29.57 2.62
CA PRO A 500 9.54 -29.09 1.99
C PRO A 500 9.57 -29.20 0.46
N TYR A 501 10.78 -29.08 -0.12
CA TYR A 501 11.08 -29.19 -1.54
C TYR A 501 11.69 -30.54 -1.93
N ASP A 502 11.90 -31.45 -0.98
CA ASP A 502 12.52 -32.72 -1.31
C ASP A 502 11.56 -33.54 -2.19
N PRO A 503 12.05 -33.98 -3.37
CA PRO A 503 11.29 -34.93 -4.18
C PRO A 503 11.08 -36.19 -3.36
N VAL A 504 9.99 -36.89 -3.61
CA VAL A 504 9.73 -38.19 -3.00
C VAL A 504 10.90 -39.14 -3.32
N ARG A 505 11.77 -39.47 -2.35
CA ARG A 505 12.90 -40.39 -2.55
C ARG A 505 12.53 -41.78 -2.04
N CYS A 506 13.02 -42.80 -2.73
CA CYS A 506 12.77 -44.20 -2.41
C CYS A 506 13.59 -44.73 -1.22
N GLU A 507 14.66 -44.03 -0.86
CA GLU A 507 15.49 -44.35 0.31
C GLU A 507 14.92 -43.79 1.62
N ASP A 508 13.86 -42.97 1.55
CA ASP A 508 13.22 -42.41 2.73
C ASP A 508 12.35 -43.46 3.43
N ALA A 509 12.36 -43.47 4.76
CA ALA A 509 11.59 -44.40 5.61
C ALA A 509 10.05 -44.27 5.51
N CYS A 510 9.54 -43.44 4.59
CA CYS A 510 8.13 -43.09 4.44
C CYS A 510 7.57 -43.59 3.12
N GLY A 511 6.81 -44.68 3.15
CA GLY A 511 6.05 -45.13 1.98
C GLY A 511 4.97 -44.12 1.56
N PRO A 512 4.31 -44.34 0.40
CA PRO A 512 3.39 -43.36 -0.17
C PRO A 512 2.22 -43.06 0.79
N VAL A 513 1.60 -44.09 1.37
CA VAL A 513 0.46 -43.90 2.28
C VAL A 513 0.91 -43.30 3.61
N GLU A 514 2.12 -43.60 4.04
CA GLU A 514 2.74 -43.11 5.27
C GLU A 514 3.05 -41.61 5.21
N GLN A 515 3.09 -40.99 4.03
CA GLN A 515 3.19 -39.54 3.88
C GLN A 515 1.89 -38.81 4.25
N LEU A 516 0.75 -39.51 4.25
CA LEU A 516 -0.54 -38.96 4.63
C LEU A 516 -0.82 -39.14 6.12
N ALA A 517 -1.39 -38.12 6.75
CA ALA A 517 -1.78 -38.17 8.15
C ALA A 517 -2.85 -39.25 8.39
N SER A 518 -2.56 -40.14 9.32
CA SER A 518 -3.46 -41.22 9.74
C SER A 518 -4.25 -40.85 11.00
N PRO A 519 -5.53 -41.26 11.13
CA PRO A 519 -6.34 -41.97 10.13
C PRO A 519 -6.82 -41.05 9.01
N LEU A 520 -6.91 -41.54 7.76
CA LEU A 520 -7.31 -40.75 6.59
C LEU A 520 -8.70 -40.12 6.75
N LEU A 521 -8.88 -38.90 6.22
CA LEU A 521 -10.19 -38.25 6.16
C LEU A 521 -10.95 -38.81 4.95
N THR A 522 -11.99 -39.59 5.22
CA THR A 522 -12.91 -40.14 4.23
C THR A 522 -14.35 -39.93 4.69
N ALA A 523 -15.33 -40.08 3.79
CA ALA A 523 -16.75 -40.03 4.17
C ALA A 523 -17.08 -40.97 5.34
N THR A 524 -16.50 -42.17 5.37
CA THR A 524 -16.71 -43.17 6.42
C THR A 524 -16.07 -42.77 7.75
N SER A 525 -14.81 -42.31 7.73
CA SER A 525 -14.11 -41.93 8.96
C SER A 525 -14.68 -40.64 9.55
N ALA A 526 -15.04 -39.67 8.71
CA ALA A 526 -15.75 -38.45 9.11
C ALA A 526 -17.12 -38.77 9.73
N LEU A 527 -17.87 -39.72 9.18
CA LEU A 527 -19.15 -40.15 9.75
C LEU A 527 -19.00 -40.72 11.16
N GLN A 528 -17.94 -41.49 11.40
CA GLN A 528 -17.63 -42.01 12.74
C GLN A 528 -17.37 -40.87 13.74
N VAL A 529 -16.54 -39.90 13.36
CA VAL A 529 -16.22 -38.74 14.20
C VAL A 529 -17.45 -37.86 14.42
N ALA A 530 -18.23 -37.58 13.37
CA ALA A 530 -19.44 -36.77 13.47
C ALA A 530 -20.49 -37.40 14.39
N ARG A 531 -20.66 -38.74 14.34
CA ARG A 531 -21.53 -39.47 15.30
C ARG A 531 -21.01 -39.34 16.73
N PHE A 532 -19.70 -39.46 16.93
CA PHE A 532 -19.08 -39.29 18.24
C PHE A 532 -19.34 -37.89 18.80
N ILE A 533 -19.11 -36.84 18.00
CA ILE A 533 -19.35 -35.46 18.41
C ILE A 533 -20.82 -35.25 18.78
N ARG A 534 -21.76 -35.65 17.91
CA ARG A 534 -23.20 -35.49 18.17
C ARG A 534 -23.69 -36.30 19.38
N HIS A 535 -23.03 -37.40 19.73
CA HIS A 535 -23.38 -38.18 20.91
C HIS A 535 -23.10 -37.43 22.22
N TYR A 536 -22.00 -36.67 22.29
CA TYR A 536 -21.62 -35.92 23.49
C TYR A 536 -22.05 -34.45 23.47
N ALA A 537 -22.23 -33.88 22.29
CA ALA A 537 -22.66 -32.49 22.13
C ALA A 537 -24.11 -32.32 22.60
N LYS A 538 -24.34 -31.27 23.39
CA LYS A 538 -25.70 -30.84 23.76
C LYS A 538 -26.31 -29.86 22.75
N SER A 539 -25.55 -29.50 21.71
CA SER A 539 -25.93 -28.53 20.69
C SER A 539 -26.60 -29.21 19.48
N PRO A 540 -27.56 -28.54 18.82
CA PRO A 540 -28.22 -29.05 17.63
C PRO A 540 -27.34 -28.80 16.40
N LEU A 541 -26.20 -29.51 16.31
CA LEU A 541 -25.28 -29.41 15.18
C LEU A 541 -26.00 -29.77 13.87
N ALA A 542 -26.21 -28.76 13.03
CA ALA A 542 -26.78 -28.87 11.70
C ALA A 542 -25.74 -29.39 10.70
N SER A 543 -24.50 -28.91 10.82
CA SER A 543 -23.39 -29.33 9.98
C SER A 543 -22.09 -29.52 10.78
N ILE A 544 -21.33 -30.56 10.40
CA ILE A 544 -19.95 -30.79 10.85
C ILE A 544 -19.09 -30.96 9.59
N ASN A 545 -18.17 -30.03 9.37
CA ASN A 545 -17.31 -30.00 8.19
C ASN A 545 -15.88 -30.34 8.57
N PHE A 546 -15.24 -31.14 7.76
CA PHE A 546 -13.86 -31.56 7.93
C PHE A 546 -13.06 -31.12 6.70
N PHE A 547 -11.92 -30.49 6.91
CA PHE A 547 -11.00 -30.07 5.86
C PHE A 547 -9.62 -30.62 6.17
N ALA A 548 -8.88 -31.10 5.18
CA ALA A 548 -7.45 -31.37 5.34
C ALA A 548 -6.63 -30.83 4.17
N GLY A 549 -5.38 -30.43 4.44
CA GLY A 549 -4.43 -29.97 3.43
C GLY A 549 -4.33 -28.46 3.28
N ASP A 550 -3.80 -28.04 2.13
CA ASP A 550 -3.59 -26.65 1.77
C ASP A 550 -4.90 -26.01 1.31
N TRP A 551 -5.55 -25.29 2.23
CA TRP A 551 -6.71 -24.44 1.93
C TRP A 551 -6.34 -22.96 1.85
N THR A 552 -5.06 -22.65 1.70
CA THR A 552 -4.63 -21.28 1.44
C THR A 552 -4.88 -20.90 -0.01
N ARG A 553 -4.75 -19.60 -0.27
CA ARG A 553 -4.75 -19.11 -1.64
C ARG A 553 -3.49 -19.64 -2.34
N PRO A 554 -3.62 -20.20 -3.57
CA PRO A 554 -2.45 -20.55 -4.37
C PRO A 554 -1.52 -19.35 -4.54
N TRP A 555 -0.21 -19.60 -4.50
CA TRP A 555 0.79 -18.58 -4.77
C TRP A 555 0.60 -18.02 -6.19
N ASP A 556 0.46 -16.71 -6.29
CA ASP A 556 0.34 -15.98 -7.55
C ASP A 556 1.45 -14.95 -7.77
N GLY A 557 2.52 -14.98 -6.97
CA GLY A 557 3.70 -14.16 -7.15
C GLY A 557 4.68 -14.66 -8.23
N PRO A 558 5.81 -13.97 -8.43
CA PRO A 558 6.71 -14.14 -9.57
C PRO A 558 7.34 -15.54 -9.71
N ILE A 559 7.64 -16.20 -8.59
CA ILE A 559 8.29 -17.52 -8.59
C ILE A 559 7.55 -18.42 -7.60
N ASN A 560 6.79 -19.40 -8.09
CA ASN A 560 6.33 -20.50 -7.25
C ASN A 560 7.31 -21.67 -7.35
N VAL A 561 7.88 -22.10 -6.23
CA VAL A 561 8.50 -23.42 -6.13
C VAL A 561 7.49 -24.31 -5.42
N PRO A 562 6.71 -25.12 -6.15
CA PRO A 562 5.61 -25.85 -5.55
C PRO A 562 6.14 -26.82 -4.49
N THR A 563 5.54 -26.77 -3.30
CA THR A 563 5.84 -27.72 -2.24
C THR A 563 5.05 -29.02 -2.45
N TRP A 564 5.35 -30.05 -1.66
CA TRP A 564 4.52 -31.25 -1.64
C TRP A 564 3.07 -30.94 -1.25
N LEU A 565 2.81 -29.90 -0.46
CA LEU A 565 1.49 -29.60 0.07
C LEU A 565 0.59 -28.88 -0.96
N ASP A 566 1.18 -28.14 -1.90
CA ASP A 566 0.49 -27.25 -2.84
C ASP A 566 -0.70 -27.91 -3.54
N GLY A 567 -1.89 -27.33 -3.36
CA GLY A 567 -3.11 -27.79 -4.02
C GLY A 567 -3.67 -29.13 -3.50
N ARG A 568 -2.99 -29.81 -2.58
CA ARG A 568 -3.53 -31.01 -1.93
C ARG A 568 -4.60 -30.63 -0.94
N ARG A 569 -5.83 -31.05 -1.23
CA ARG A 569 -7.02 -30.73 -0.45
C ARG A 569 -7.83 -31.99 -0.25
N SER A 570 -8.48 -32.11 0.89
CA SER A 570 -9.60 -33.04 1.09
C SER A 570 -10.64 -32.37 1.96
N TRP A 571 -11.91 -32.71 1.76
CA TRP A 571 -13.00 -32.14 2.53
C TRP A 571 -14.14 -33.13 2.63
N VAL A 572 -14.80 -33.16 3.78
CA VAL A 572 -16.00 -33.97 3.99
C VAL A 572 -17.00 -33.15 4.79
N ALA A 573 -18.21 -33.00 4.29
CA ALA A 573 -19.30 -32.34 4.99
C ALA A 573 -20.29 -33.39 5.51
N CYS A 574 -20.66 -33.29 6.78
CA CYS A 574 -21.62 -34.16 7.45
C CYS A 574 -22.83 -33.35 7.92
N GLY A 575 -24.06 -33.80 7.58
CA GLY A 575 -25.28 -33.09 7.95
C GLY A 575 -26.53 -33.97 7.89
N THR A 576 -27.67 -33.41 8.33
CA THR A 576 -28.99 -34.04 8.21
C THR A 576 -29.75 -33.42 7.04
N ASN A 577 -29.93 -34.17 5.95
CA ASN A 577 -30.77 -33.71 4.85
C ASN A 577 -32.23 -33.83 5.29
N GLY A 578 -33.00 -32.75 5.23
CA GLY A 578 -34.40 -32.67 5.68
C GLY A 578 -35.42 -33.48 4.85
N GLY A 579 -35.11 -34.73 4.51
CA GLY A 579 -36.05 -35.73 4.00
C GLY A 579 -36.38 -36.76 5.09
N GLU A 580 -37.46 -37.52 4.90
CA GLU A 580 -38.10 -38.47 5.85
C GLU A 580 -37.21 -39.59 6.44
N ASP A 581 -35.91 -39.59 6.14
CA ASP A 581 -34.92 -40.53 6.63
C ASP A 581 -33.84 -39.72 7.40
N GLU A 582 -34.05 -39.49 8.70
CA GLU A 582 -33.23 -38.67 9.64
C GLU A 582 -31.78 -39.20 9.88
N GLY A 583 -31.15 -39.81 8.89
CA GLY A 583 -29.78 -40.30 8.96
C GLY A 583 -28.76 -39.18 8.76
N LEU A 584 -27.81 -39.04 9.69
CA LEU A 584 -26.58 -38.26 9.45
C LEU A 584 -25.82 -38.86 8.26
N ARG A 585 -25.58 -38.05 7.22
CA ARG A 585 -24.84 -38.45 6.01
C ARG A 585 -23.60 -37.57 5.85
N CYS A 586 -22.54 -38.15 5.31
CA CYS A 586 -21.29 -37.46 5.03
C CYS A 586 -20.92 -37.66 3.56
N SER A 587 -20.47 -36.59 2.91
CA SER A 587 -20.02 -36.61 1.52
C SER A 587 -18.96 -35.55 1.28
N GLY A 588 -18.07 -35.80 0.33
CA GLY A 588 -17.04 -34.85 -0.07
C GLY A 588 -15.93 -35.51 -0.88
N MET A 589 -14.75 -34.94 -0.80
CA MET A 589 -13.53 -35.42 -1.43
C MET A 589 -12.62 -36.08 -0.40
N ASP A 590 -12.50 -37.39 -0.50
CA ASP A 590 -11.66 -38.20 0.39
C ASP A 590 -10.17 -37.86 0.25
N THR A 591 -9.41 -38.10 1.31
CA THR A 591 -7.95 -37.99 1.28
C THR A 591 -7.39 -39.16 0.45
N ALA A 592 -6.75 -38.84 -0.67
CA ALA A 592 -6.10 -39.80 -1.54
C ALA A 592 -4.82 -39.20 -2.15
N LEU A 593 -3.88 -40.06 -2.51
CA LEU A 593 -2.78 -39.71 -3.42
C LEU A 593 -3.28 -39.84 -4.86
N GLY A 594 -2.74 -39.02 -5.77
CA GLY A 594 -3.03 -39.17 -7.19
C GLY A 594 -2.48 -40.49 -7.73
N GLU A 595 -3.21 -41.15 -8.66
CA GLU A 595 -2.74 -42.39 -9.29
C GLU A 595 -1.35 -42.22 -9.92
N HIS A 596 -1.11 -41.07 -10.56
CA HIS A 596 0.19 -40.72 -11.13
C HIS A 596 1.32 -40.66 -10.10
N GLU A 597 1.05 -40.22 -8.87
CA GLU A 597 2.06 -40.13 -7.81
C GLU A 597 2.39 -41.52 -7.25
N ILE A 598 1.38 -42.37 -7.13
CA ILE A 598 1.56 -43.77 -6.75
C ILE A 598 2.38 -44.50 -7.83
N GLU A 599 2.10 -44.24 -9.11
CA GLU A 599 2.87 -44.78 -10.24
C GLU A 599 4.30 -44.25 -10.29
N LEU A 600 4.51 -42.95 -10.06
CA LEU A 600 5.84 -42.33 -9.99
C LEU A 600 6.67 -42.95 -8.87
N PHE A 601 6.06 -43.14 -7.68
CA PHE A 601 6.66 -43.84 -6.55
C PHE A 601 7.07 -45.26 -6.94
N ARG A 602 6.16 -46.03 -7.56
CA ARG A 602 6.47 -47.39 -8.02
C ARG A 602 7.59 -47.40 -9.05
N ALA A 603 7.58 -46.50 -10.03
CA ALA A 603 8.56 -46.46 -11.10
C ALA A 603 9.97 -46.08 -10.59
N LEU A 604 10.06 -45.13 -9.67
CA LEU A 604 11.32 -44.71 -9.05
C LEU A 604 11.86 -45.79 -8.10
N CYS A 605 11.01 -46.46 -7.35
CA CYS A 605 11.45 -47.39 -6.29
C CYS A 605 11.70 -48.83 -6.78
N VAL A 606 11.06 -49.25 -7.88
CA VAL A 606 11.35 -50.56 -8.51
C VAL A 606 12.71 -50.58 -9.20
N ARG A 607 13.21 -49.45 -9.71
CA ARG A 607 14.54 -49.39 -10.36
C ARG A 607 15.71 -49.57 -9.39
N MET A 608 15.60 -49.06 -8.15
CA MET A 608 16.69 -49.20 -7.16
C MET A 608 16.78 -50.58 -6.52
N SER A 609 15.67 -51.32 -6.43
CA SER A 609 15.66 -52.69 -5.91
C SER A 609 16.28 -53.71 -6.88
N ALA A 610 16.29 -53.42 -8.19
CA ALA A 610 16.90 -54.28 -9.19
C ALA A 610 18.43 -54.16 -9.18
N ASP A 611 18.97 -52.94 -8.98
CA ASP A 611 20.42 -52.70 -8.99
C ASP A 611 21.13 -53.14 -7.70
N LEU A 612 20.40 -53.40 -6.60
CA LEU A 612 20.96 -53.90 -5.34
C LEU A 612 20.87 -55.43 -5.16
N SER A 613 20.20 -56.15 -6.06
CA SER A 613 20.06 -57.62 -5.98
C SER A 613 21.05 -58.40 -6.84
N ASP A 614 21.84 -57.74 -7.69
CA ASP A 614 22.77 -58.42 -8.61
C ASP A 614 24.24 -58.46 -8.13
N ASP A 615 24.57 -57.93 -6.94
CA ASP A 615 25.98 -57.80 -6.55
C ASP A 615 26.30 -58.22 -5.11
N ILE A 616 25.70 -59.31 -4.62
CA ILE A 616 26.25 -60.06 -3.49
C ILE A 616 26.11 -61.56 -3.73
N THR A 617 27.02 -62.15 -4.51
CA THR A 617 27.74 -63.37 -4.08
C THR A 617 29.02 -63.60 -4.89
N ALA A 618 30.12 -63.74 -4.13
CA ALA A 618 31.37 -64.44 -4.45
C ALA A 618 32.44 -63.75 -5.35
N GLY A 619 33.55 -63.36 -4.70
CA GLY A 619 34.87 -63.34 -5.35
C GLY A 619 35.82 -62.22 -4.97
N HIS A 620 36.39 -62.27 -3.77
CA HIS A 620 37.61 -61.53 -3.40
C HIS A 620 38.86 -62.28 -3.96
N PRO A 621 40.09 -61.73 -3.90
CA PRO A 621 40.62 -60.52 -4.55
C PRO A 621 41.93 -60.84 -5.32
N GLN A 622 42.32 -60.08 -6.36
CA GLN A 622 43.72 -59.74 -6.69
C GLN A 622 43.88 -59.03 -8.04
N ASP A 623 44.84 -58.10 -8.05
CA ASP A 623 45.65 -57.60 -9.17
C ASP A 623 45.17 -56.43 -10.05
N PHE A 624 46.21 -55.68 -10.46
CA PHE A 624 46.31 -54.54 -11.40
C PHE A 624 46.04 -53.16 -10.76
N VAL A 625 47.05 -52.38 -10.32
CA VAL A 625 48.37 -52.05 -10.92
C VAL A 625 48.28 -51.65 -12.39
N GLU A 626 48.41 -50.33 -12.57
CA GLU A 626 49.04 -49.63 -13.70
C GLU A 626 48.35 -49.54 -15.07
N GLN A 627 48.62 -48.36 -15.67
CA GLN A 627 48.50 -47.97 -17.08
C GLN A 627 47.10 -47.60 -17.60
N ARG A 628 46.92 -46.30 -17.88
CA ARG A 628 47.30 -45.77 -19.20
C ARG A 628 47.39 -44.25 -19.23
N LYS A 629 48.61 -43.80 -19.54
CA LYS A 629 48.91 -42.55 -20.24
C LYS A 629 48.39 -42.62 -21.69
N SER A 630 48.11 -41.42 -22.22
CA SER A 630 47.97 -41.00 -23.62
C SER A 630 46.86 -41.65 -24.47
N LYS A 631 45.90 -40.82 -24.89
CA LYS A 631 46.03 -40.06 -26.13
C LYS A 631 45.16 -38.81 -26.10
#